data_AF-A0A2S7JMV8-F1
#
_entry.id   AF-A0A2S7JMV8-F1
#
_cell.length_a   1.000
_cell.length_b   1.000
_cell.length_c   1.000
_cell.angle_alpha   90.00
_cell.angle_beta   90.00
_cell.angle_gamma   90.00
#
_symmetry.space_group_name_H-M   'P 1'
#
loop_
_entity.id
_entity.type
_entity.pdbx_description
1 polymer ?
#
loop_
_entity_poly.entity_id
_entity_poly.type
_entity_poly.pdbx_seq_one_letter_code
_entity_poly.pdbx_strand_id
1 'polypeptide(L)'
;MRITGDEDSKKFEDDIEIPDAEDVELAPKKPVGEVVRSDDEIPFSKGYEPETLPKIDMPDLPEDAVSVSAQVLSEVPTLTELMPLAEIDESDDEDPIQAPTLSLAAPDEELQIQADVQVRSAEADKRAEIRQARMGKLSGQISSLNDKLDRLANSSKIKV
;
A
#
# COMPACT_ATOMS: atom_id res chain seq x y z
N MET A 1 -25.96 -35.49 34.06
CA MET A 1 -26.82 -36.03 32.99
C MET A 1 -26.69 -35.06 31.82
N ARG A 2 -26.15 -35.53 30.68
CA ARG A 2 -25.74 -34.69 29.55
C ARG A 2 -26.99 -34.31 28.74
N ILE A 3 -27.16 -33.03 28.45
CA ILE A 3 -28.22 -32.52 27.56
C ILE A 3 -27.71 -32.73 26.14
N THR A 4 -28.49 -33.46 25.36
CA THR A 4 -28.23 -33.91 23.98
C THR A 4 -28.20 -32.73 23.02
N GLY A 5 -27.25 -32.75 22.10
CA GLY A 5 -27.11 -31.75 21.03
C GLY A 5 -28.20 -31.87 20.00
N ASP A 6 -28.64 -30.71 19.50
CA ASP A 6 -29.63 -30.57 18.44
C ASP A 6 -29.12 -31.17 17.13
N GLU A 7 -30.02 -31.95 16.53
CA GLU A 7 -29.92 -32.58 15.23
C GLU A 7 -30.24 -31.55 14.14
N ASP A 8 -29.24 -30.98 13.47
CA ASP A 8 -29.49 -30.22 12.23
C ASP A 8 -28.31 -30.26 11.25
N SER A 9 -27.67 -31.44 11.16
CA SER A 9 -26.57 -31.72 10.23
C SER A 9 -26.99 -32.74 9.17
N LYS A 10 -28.09 -32.47 8.45
CA LYS A 10 -28.45 -33.23 7.25
C LYS A 10 -28.96 -32.24 6.23
N LYS A 11 -28.13 -31.90 5.22
CA LYS A 11 -28.49 -31.55 3.83
C LYS A 11 -27.29 -30.98 3.06
N PHE A 12 -26.13 -31.64 3.05
CA PHE A 12 -25.06 -31.35 2.06
C PHE A 12 -24.19 -32.60 1.86
N GLU A 13 -24.80 -33.65 1.33
CA GLU A 13 -24.07 -34.72 0.65
C GLU A 13 -24.54 -34.64 -0.80
N ASP A 14 -23.94 -33.71 -1.55
CA ASP A 14 -23.96 -33.77 -3.00
C ASP A 14 -23.16 -35.02 -3.38
N ASP A 15 -23.82 -35.93 -4.10
CA ASP A 15 -23.22 -37.12 -4.70
C ASP A 15 -22.11 -36.68 -5.67
N ILE A 16 -20.87 -36.60 -5.19
CA ILE A 16 -19.70 -36.52 -6.06
C ILE A 16 -19.45 -37.93 -6.58
N GLU A 17 -20.00 -38.22 -7.76
CA GLU A 17 -19.64 -39.40 -8.56
C GLU A 17 -18.17 -39.26 -8.96
N ILE A 18 -17.28 -39.88 -8.20
CA ILE A 18 -15.87 -40.06 -8.58
C ILE A 18 -15.86 -41.19 -9.61
N PRO A 19 -15.50 -40.95 -10.88
CA PRO A 19 -15.40 -42.04 -11.85
C PRO A 19 -14.34 -43.05 -11.40
N ASP A 20 -14.65 -44.33 -11.52
CA ASP A 20 -13.75 -45.43 -11.19
C ASP A 20 -12.42 -45.29 -11.93
N ALA A 21 -11.32 -45.57 -11.23
CA ALA A 21 -9.94 -45.33 -11.67
C ALA A 21 -9.47 -46.19 -12.87
N GLU A 22 -10.39 -46.82 -13.61
CA GLU A 22 -10.09 -47.71 -14.73
C GLU A 22 -10.28 -47.09 -16.12
N ASP A 23 -10.86 -45.88 -16.23
CA ASP A 23 -11.10 -45.19 -17.53
C ASP A 23 -10.08 -44.07 -17.86
N VAL A 24 -8.89 -44.07 -17.25
CA VAL A 24 -7.78 -43.26 -17.74
C VAL A 24 -7.00 -44.06 -18.78
N GLU A 25 -7.43 -43.98 -20.04
CA GLU A 25 -6.63 -44.46 -21.18
C GLU A 25 -5.28 -43.73 -21.19
N LEU A 26 -4.25 -44.40 -20.69
CA LEU A 26 -2.86 -43.99 -20.77
C LEU A 26 -2.43 -44.01 -22.25
N ALA A 27 -2.57 -42.87 -22.92
CA ALA A 27 -1.99 -42.66 -24.24
C ALA A 27 -0.50 -43.05 -24.23
N PRO A 28 -0.01 -43.76 -25.25
CA PRO A 28 1.34 -44.31 -25.24
C PRO A 28 2.39 -43.20 -25.18
N LYS A 29 3.28 -43.31 -24.18
CA LYS A 29 4.46 -42.46 -23.98
C LYS A 29 5.22 -42.24 -25.29
N LYS A 30 5.13 -41.03 -25.85
CA LYS A 30 6.02 -40.57 -26.93
C LYS A 30 7.39 -40.24 -26.31
N PRO A 31 8.51 -40.76 -26.84
CA PRO A 31 9.80 -40.56 -26.21
C PRO A 31 10.28 -39.11 -26.31
N VAL A 32 10.96 -38.71 -25.25
CA VAL A 32 11.65 -37.45 -24.99
C VAL A 32 12.54 -37.03 -26.17
N GLY A 33 12.41 -35.78 -26.63
CA GLY A 33 13.49 -35.11 -27.36
C GLY A 33 13.18 -34.46 -28.70
N GLU A 34 11.93 -34.14 -29.04
CA GLU A 34 11.64 -33.35 -30.25
C GLU A 34 11.23 -31.93 -29.85
N VAL A 35 12.21 -31.02 -29.83
CA VAL A 35 11.94 -29.57 -29.86
C VAL A 35 11.40 -29.29 -31.26
N VAL A 36 10.08 -29.27 -31.39
CA VAL A 36 9.41 -28.69 -32.55
C VAL A 36 9.69 -27.19 -32.48
N ARG A 37 10.77 -26.75 -33.16
CA ARG A 37 10.89 -25.35 -33.55
C ARG A 37 9.86 -25.17 -34.65
N SER A 38 8.68 -24.70 -34.28
CA SER A 38 7.74 -24.20 -35.27
C SER A 38 8.41 -22.99 -35.92
N ASP A 39 8.95 -23.16 -37.11
CA ASP A 39 9.45 -22.09 -37.98
C ASP A 39 8.28 -21.22 -38.53
N ASP A 40 7.30 -20.92 -37.69
CA ASP A 40 6.41 -19.78 -37.89
C ASP A 40 7.05 -18.60 -37.17
N GLU A 41 8.12 -18.08 -37.76
CA GLU A 41 8.65 -16.76 -37.44
C GLU A 41 7.52 -15.76 -37.69
N ILE A 42 6.75 -15.44 -36.66
CA ILE A 42 5.93 -14.24 -36.66
C ILE A 42 6.93 -13.10 -36.86
N PRO A 43 6.93 -12.40 -38.01
CA PRO A 43 7.87 -11.30 -38.19
C PRO A 43 7.62 -10.32 -37.05
N PHE A 44 8.69 -9.90 -36.36
CA PHE A 44 8.59 -8.82 -35.38
C PHE A 44 7.83 -7.68 -36.07
N SER A 45 6.67 -7.33 -35.52
CA SER A 45 5.89 -6.20 -36.01
C SER A 45 6.81 -4.99 -36.08
N LYS A 46 6.64 -4.13 -37.11
CA LYS A 46 7.42 -2.91 -37.29
C LYS A 46 7.55 -2.24 -35.93
N GLY A 47 8.79 -2.17 -35.43
CA GLY A 47 9.06 -1.72 -34.07
C GLY A 47 8.48 -0.33 -33.84
N TYR A 48 8.37 0.04 -32.56
CA TYR A 48 7.96 1.36 -32.14
C TYR A 48 8.69 2.46 -32.94
N GLU A 49 7.93 3.25 -33.71
CA GLU A 49 8.46 4.41 -34.42
C GLU A 49 8.25 5.64 -33.53
N PRO A 50 9.29 6.18 -32.86
CA PRO A 50 9.13 7.27 -31.90
C PRO A 50 8.53 8.53 -32.55
N GLU A 51 8.67 8.72 -33.85
CA GLU A 51 8.08 9.86 -34.58
C GLU A 51 6.56 9.75 -34.79
N THR A 52 5.97 8.56 -34.57
CA THR A 52 4.50 8.35 -34.63
C THR A 52 3.80 8.69 -33.31
N LEU A 53 4.57 9.03 -32.28
CA LEU A 53 4.00 9.48 -31.02
C LEU A 53 3.33 10.85 -31.19
N PRO A 54 2.23 11.09 -30.46
CA PRO A 54 1.74 12.44 -30.27
C PRO A 54 2.85 13.31 -29.67
N LYS A 55 3.13 14.44 -30.33
CA LYS A 55 4.03 15.45 -29.78
C LYS A 55 3.34 16.05 -28.55
N ILE A 56 3.98 15.94 -27.40
CA ILE A 56 3.51 16.55 -26.16
C ILE A 56 4.14 17.95 -26.11
N ASP A 57 3.31 18.98 -26.11
CA ASP A 57 3.77 20.34 -25.88
C ASP A 57 4.12 20.49 -24.40
N MET A 58 5.39 20.79 -24.10
CA MET A 58 5.77 21.11 -22.74
C MET A 58 5.18 22.48 -22.37
N PRO A 59 4.40 22.58 -21.27
CA PRO A 59 3.93 23.87 -20.81
C PRO A 59 5.14 24.74 -20.45
N ASP A 60 5.01 26.04 -20.72
CA ASP A 60 6.06 27.00 -20.39
C ASP A 60 6.29 27.00 -18.88
N LEU A 61 7.54 26.83 -18.46
CA LEU A 61 7.88 26.86 -17.04
C LEU A 61 7.87 28.33 -16.59
N PRO A 62 7.25 28.65 -15.45
CA PRO A 62 7.29 30.01 -14.95
C PRO A 62 8.73 30.38 -14.55
N GLU A 63 9.06 31.67 -14.62
CA GLU A 63 10.43 32.17 -14.38
C GLU A 63 10.97 31.85 -12.97
N ASP A 64 10.09 31.57 -12.02
CA ASP A 64 10.41 31.16 -10.65
C ASP A 64 10.61 29.64 -10.48
N ALA A 65 10.27 28.83 -11.48
CA ALA A 65 10.56 27.39 -11.53
C ALA A 65 11.98 27.06 -12.01
N VAL A 66 12.82 28.09 -12.23
CA VAL A 66 14.24 27.90 -12.49
C VAL A 66 14.88 27.24 -11.27
N SER A 67 15.36 26.01 -11.45
CA SER A 67 16.01 25.24 -10.39
C SER A 67 17.15 26.04 -9.78
N VAL A 68 17.20 26.10 -8.45
CA VAL A 68 18.33 26.65 -7.72
C VAL A 68 19.59 25.87 -8.12
N SER A 69 20.64 26.58 -8.53
CA SER A 69 21.90 25.93 -8.91
C SER A 69 22.52 25.18 -7.73
N ALA A 70 23.23 24.09 -8.01
CA ALA A 70 23.88 23.29 -6.98
C ALA A 70 24.86 24.10 -6.12
N GLN A 71 25.51 25.11 -6.71
CA GLN A 71 26.39 26.05 -6.02
C GLN A 71 25.64 26.84 -4.94
N VAL A 72 24.44 27.35 -5.26
CA VAL A 72 23.63 28.09 -4.29
C VAL A 72 23.10 27.14 -3.20
N LEU A 73 22.77 25.88 -3.53
CA LEU A 73 22.39 24.89 -2.52
C LEU A 73 23.54 24.52 -1.58
N SER A 74 24.79 24.62 -2.02
CA SER A 74 25.96 24.34 -1.16
C SER A 74 26.22 25.42 -0.12
N GLU A 75 25.70 26.63 -0.33
CA GLU A 75 25.77 27.73 0.64
C GLU A 75 24.64 27.66 1.68
N VAL A 76 23.63 26.83 1.45
CA VAL A 76 22.57 26.58 2.42
C VAL A 76 23.14 25.72 3.54
N PRO A 77 23.14 26.20 4.80
CA PRO A 77 23.71 25.47 5.91
C PRO A 77 23.00 24.11 6.05
N THR A 78 23.81 23.08 6.23
CA THR A 78 23.27 21.73 6.39
C THR A 78 22.58 21.61 7.75
N LEU A 79 21.66 20.65 7.88
CA LEU A 79 20.92 20.43 9.12
C LEU A 79 21.86 20.11 10.30
N THR A 80 23.03 19.53 10.01
CA THR A 80 24.12 19.25 10.95
C THR A 80 24.82 20.52 11.46
N GLU A 81 24.81 21.61 10.70
CA GLU A 81 25.42 22.90 11.11
C GLU A 81 24.45 23.77 11.91
N LEU A 82 23.16 23.68 11.62
CA LEU A 82 22.13 24.45 12.34
C LEU A 82 21.81 23.89 13.72
N MET A 83 22.06 22.60 13.93
CA MET A 83 22.04 21.99 15.25
C MET A 83 23.46 22.00 15.82
N PRO A 84 23.78 22.81 16.85
CA PRO A 84 25.01 22.58 17.59
C PRO A 84 24.95 21.13 18.09
N LEU A 85 26.03 20.36 17.88
CA LEU A 85 26.26 19.10 18.59
C LEU A 85 26.52 19.40 20.08
N ALA A 86 25.67 20.21 20.70
CA ALA A 86 25.56 20.28 22.14
C ALA A 86 25.29 18.85 22.57
N GLU A 87 26.26 18.31 23.30
CA GLU A 87 26.17 17.11 24.12
C GLU A 87 24.70 16.94 24.52
N ILE A 88 24.08 15.86 24.03
CA ILE A 88 22.76 15.46 24.47
C ILE A 88 22.89 15.33 25.99
N ASP A 89 22.34 16.30 26.71
CA ASP A 89 22.23 16.27 28.16
C ASP A 89 21.36 15.06 28.48
N GLU A 90 21.97 13.99 28.97
CA GLU A 90 21.32 12.71 29.32
C GLU A 90 20.34 12.83 30.51
N SER A 91 19.91 14.04 30.86
CA SER A 91 19.02 14.32 32.00
C SER A 91 17.58 14.69 31.64
N ASP A 92 17.22 14.73 30.35
CA ASP A 92 15.83 14.81 29.90
C ASP A 92 15.39 13.44 29.35
N ASP A 93 14.68 12.68 30.19
CA ASP A 93 14.03 11.41 29.88
C ASP A 93 12.91 11.61 28.83
N GLU A 94 13.24 11.72 27.54
CA GLU A 94 12.30 11.45 26.43
C GLU A 94 13.09 10.88 25.23
N ASP A 95 12.96 9.57 25.03
CA ASP A 95 13.35 8.73 23.88
C ASP A 95 14.77 8.93 23.26
N PRO A 96 15.68 7.93 23.38
CA PRO A 96 16.94 7.98 22.64
C PRO A 96 16.66 7.82 21.14
N ILE A 97 16.80 8.91 20.38
CA ILE A 97 16.97 8.87 18.93
C ILE A 97 18.22 8.02 18.68
N GLN A 98 18.03 6.77 18.27
CA GLN A 98 19.12 5.94 17.79
C GLN A 98 19.74 6.63 16.58
N ALA A 99 20.92 7.22 16.77
CA ALA A 99 21.81 7.52 15.68
C ALA A 99 22.04 6.20 14.91
N PRO A 100 21.91 6.17 13.57
CA PRO A 100 22.29 4.98 12.82
C PRO A 100 23.80 4.85 12.99
N THR A 101 24.21 3.95 13.87
CA THR A 101 25.57 3.44 13.88
C THR A 101 25.75 2.77 12.52
N LEU A 102 26.46 3.41 11.60
CA LEU A 102 26.94 2.77 10.38
C LEU A 102 28.01 1.75 10.79
N SER A 103 27.54 0.65 11.37
CA SER A 103 28.32 -0.56 11.56
C SER A 103 28.52 -1.17 10.18
N LEU A 104 29.78 -1.18 9.72
CA LEU A 104 30.22 -1.91 8.51
C LEU A 104 30.23 -3.43 8.73
N ALA A 105 29.38 -3.97 9.62
CA ALA A 105 29.10 -5.39 9.69
C ALA A 105 27.82 -5.63 8.89
N ALA A 106 27.91 -6.41 7.81
CA ALA A 106 26.76 -6.79 7.00
C ALA A 106 25.63 -7.26 7.92
N PRO A 107 24.51 -6.52 8.03
CA PRO A 107 23.39 -6.98 8.81
C PRO A 107 22.80 -8.19 8.09
N ASP A 108 22.31 -9.15 8.88
CA ASP A 108 21.51 -10.24 8.35
C ASP A 108 20.22 -9.63 7.75
N GLU A 109 20.24 -9.40 6.43
CA GLU A 109 19.24 -8.58 5.71
C GLU A 109 17.81 -9.08 5.98
N GLU A 110 17.63 -10.38 6.24
CA GLU A 110 16.33 -10.99 6.55
C GLU A 110 15.74 -10.53 7.89
N LEU A 111 16.56 -10.26 8.91
CA LEU A 111 16.10 -9.80 10.23
C LEU A 111 15.73 -8.32 10.22
N GLN A 112 16.45 -7.50 9.45
CA GLN A 112 16.11 -6.09 9.28
C GLN A 112 14.81 -5.89 8.50
N ILE A 113 14.61 -6.63 7.41
CA ILE A 113 13.37 -6.56 6.62
C ILE A 113 12.16 -6.97 7.47
N GLN A 114 12.29 -8.00 8.32
CA GLN A 114 11.20 -8.42 9.21
C GLN A 114 10.88 -7.38 10.28
N ALA A 115 11.89 -6.73 10.86
CA ALA A 115 11.69 -5.65 11.84
C ALA A 115 11.00 -4.44 11.19
N ASP A 116 11.43 -4.02 10.00
CA ASP A 116 10.84 -2.90 9.27
C ASP A 116 9.39 -3.16 8.85
N VAL A 117 9.07 -4.40 8.43
CA VAL A 117 7.70 -4.80 8.09
C VAL A 117 6.79 -4.73 9.31
N GLN A 118 7.27 -5.19 10.48
CA GLN A 118 6.49 -5.12 11.72
C GLN A 118 6.25 -3.67 12.17
N VAL A 119 7.28 -2.81 12.17
CA VAL A 119 7.14 -1.40 12.52
C VAL A 119 6.16 -0.68 11.57
N ARG A 120 6.27 -0.94 10.26
CA ARG A 120 5.37 -0.34 9.25
C ARG A 120 3.91 -0.78 9.42
N SER A 121 3.67 -2.01 9.85
CA SER A 121 2.31 -2.49 10.15
C SER A 121 1.71 -1.77 11.37
N ALA A 122 2.47 -1.61 12.46
CA ALA A 122 2.03 -0.87 13.64
C ALA A 122 1.73 0.61 13.34
N GLU A 123 2.52 1.25 12.48
CA GLU A 123 2.21 2.60 11.99
C GLU A 123 0.93 2.68 11.16
N ALA A 124 0.66 1.67 10.33
CA ALA A 124 -0.54 1.62 9.51
C ALA A 124 -1.80 1.53 10.38
N ASP A 125 -1.75 0.73 11.45
CA ASP A 125 -2.83 0.61 12.42
C ASP A 125 -3.09 1.93 13.15
N LYS A 126 -2.03 2.63 13.61
CA LYS A 126 -2.15 3.97 14.21
C LYS A 126 -2.77 4.99 13.25
N ARG A 127 -2.38 4.97 11.97
CA ARG A 127 -2.98 5.85 10.95
C ARG A 127 -4.45 5.50 10.68
N ALA A 128 -4.81 4.22 10.71
CA ALA A 128 -6.19 3.77 10.55
C ALA A 128 -7.07 4.24 11.72
N GLU A 129 -6.59 4.13 12.96
CA GLU A 129 -7.29 4.61 14.14
C GLU A 129 -7.53 6.13 14.08
N ILE A 130 -6.49 6.92 13.77
CA ILE A 130 -6.62 8.38 13.63
C ILE A 130 -7.65 8.73 12.55
N ARG A 131 -7.64 8.01 11.41
CA ARG A 131 -8.63 8.21 10.34
C ARG A 131 -10.04 7.91 10.82
N GLN A 132 -10.24 6.81 11.54
CA GLN A 132 -11.54 6.40 12.06
C GLN A 132 -12.07 7.41 13.09
N ALA A 133 -11.22 7.87 14.02
CA ALA A 133 -11.58 8.90 14.99
C ALA A 133 -12.00 10.21 14.31
N ARG A 134 -11.25 10.65 13.29
CA ARG A 134 -11.58 11.85 12.51
C ARG A 134 -12.90 11.69 11.74
N MET A 135 -13.14 10.53 11.13
CA MET A 135 -14.40 10.22 10.46
C MET A 135 -15.59 10.26 11.42
N GLY A 136 -15.46 9.68 12.62
CA GLY A 136 -16.49 9.73 13.65
C GLY A 136 -16.82 11.17 14.07
N LYS A 137 -15.79 12.00 14.29
CA LYS A 137 -15.97 13.43 14.61
C LYS A 137 -16.70 14.19 13.50
N LEU A 138 -16.27 14.01 12.25
CA LEU A 138 -16.91 14.66 11.09
C LEU A 138 -18.36 14.21 10.93
N SER A 139 -18.65 12.91 11.12
CA SER A 139 -20.01 12.37 11.08
C SER A 139 -20.91 13.03 12.14
N GLY A 140 -20.43 13.13 13.39
CA GLY A 140 -21.17 13.83 14.45
C GLY A 140 -21.40 15.32 14.17
N GLN A 141 -20.41 16.00 13.57
CA GLN A 141 -20.57 17.40 13.14
C GLN A 141 -21.62 17.55 12.04
N ILE A 142 -21.66 16.64 11.06
CA ILE A 142 -22.68 16.62 10.00
C ILE A 142 -24.07 16.41 10.60
N SER A 143 -24.24 15.42 11.49
CA SER A 143 -25.52 15.20 12.17
C SER A 143 -25.97 16.43 12.96
N SER A 144 -25.07 17.06 13.73
CA SER A 144 -25.40 18.28 14.48
C SER A 144 -25.80 19.44 13.56
N LEU A 145 -25.14 19.58 12.41
CA LEU A 145 -25.48 20.60 11.44
C LEU A 145 -26.86 20.35 10.82
N ASN A 146 -27.15 19.10 10.46
CA ASN A 146 -28.45 18.71 9.93
C ASN A 146 -29.58 18.98 10.94
N ASP A 147 -29.39 18.62 12.22
CA ASP A 147 -30.36 18.94 13.27
C ASP A 147 -30.64 20.45 13.38
N LYS A 148 -29.59 21.27 13.25
CA LYS A 148 -29.72 22.74 13.27
C LYS A 148 -30.47 23.24 12.03
N LEU A 149 -30.18 22.69 10.86
CA LEU A 149 -30.88 23.00 9.61
C LEU A 149 -32.35 22.63 9.69
N ASP A 150 -32.68 21.46 10.23
CA ASP A 150 -34.06 21.00 10.40
C ASP A 150 -34.83 21.90 11.37
N ARG A 151 -34.22 22.28 12.50
CA ARG A 151 -34.80 23.26 13.44
C ARG A 151 -35.02 24.62 12.79
N LEU A 152 -34.05 25.09 12.01
CA LEU A 152 -34.18 26.36 11.28
C LEU A 152 -35.30 26.29 10.25
N ALA A 153 -35.37 25.21 9.47
CA ALA A 153 -36.43 24.99 8.50
C ALA A 153 -37.80 24.96 9.19
N ASN A 154 -37.94 24.26 10.31
CA ASN A 154 -39.19 24.20 11.06
C ASN A 154 -39.58 25.55 11.66
N SER A 155 -38.64 26.29 12.26
CA SER A 155 -38.92 27.64 12.79
C SER A 155 -39.26 28.65 11.69
N SER A 156 -38.69 28.51 10.49
CA SER A 156 -39.04 29.35 9.33
C SER A 156 -40.44 29.05 8.78
N LYS A 157 -40.88 27.78 8.79
CA LYS A 157 -42.22 27.36 8.37
C LYS A 157 -43.31 27.76 9.36
N ILE A 158 -42.99 27.84 10.65
CA ILE A 158 -43.92 28.26 11.72
C ILE A 158 -44.12 29.78 11.74
N LYS A 159 -43.25 30.57 11.10
CA LYS A 159 -43.48 31.99 10.85
C LYS A 159 -44.44 32.17 9.67
N VAL A 160 -45.73 31.96 9.94
CA VAL A 160 -46.87 32.45 9.14
C VAL A 160 -47.91 33.00 10.10
#